data_AF-A0AAU7Z8I1-F1
#
_entry.id   AF-A0AAU7Z8I1-F1
#
_cell.length_a   1.000
_cell.length_b   1.000
_cell.length_c   1.000
_cell.angle_alpha   90.00
_cell.angle_beta   90.00
_cell.angle_gamma   90.00
#
_symmetry.space_group_name_H-M   'P 1'
#
loop_
_entity.id
_entity.type
_entity.pdbx_description
1 polymer ?
#
loop_
_entity_poly.entity_id
_entity_poly.type
_entity_poly.pdbx_seq_one_letter_code
_entity_poly.pdbx_strand_id
1 'polypeptide(L)'
;MKNANGSFGGAESGTPVPLLNPLTGQKYTNGVIPFNDPSVSSFAKGVLAALPAPNVPGSPFANNYASLPSDTINDDKGDIRVDQTFSQHTTAFVRYSQHQGKIVSPPNIQGPAGGNSNGTVNIFNQQIAGGVTHIFNQNSILDARFAFTRTDGGKSPYGANLPNLMDGIPGLPTDPQVVRSLNVQSVNTFSQFGNQGSNPQFQNPYIYNPKVNYT
;
A
#
# COMPACT_ATOMS: atom_id res chain seq x y z
N MET A 1 7.80 -31.66 -1.70
CA MET A 1 7.96 -31.20 -3.10
C MET A 1 6.82 -30.24 -3.39
N LYS A 2 7.10 -28.98 -3.78
CA LYS A 2 6.06 -28.02 -4.18
C LYS A 2 5.37 -28.57 -5.44
N ASN A 3 4.10 -28.93 -5.36
CA ASN A 3 3.30 -29.23 -6.56
C ASN A 3 3.00 -27.90 -7.26
N ALA A 4 3.90 -27.48 -8.15
CA ALA A 4 3.81 -26.22 -8.89
C ALA A 4 2.87 -26.28 -10.12
N ASN A 5 2.04 -27.32 -10.23
CA ASN A 5 1.12 -27.47 -11.36
C ASN A 5 -0.14 -26.63 -11.12
N GLY A 6 -0.55 -25.85 -12.13
CA GLY A 6 -1.81 -25.12 -12.11
C GLY A 6 -2.99 -26.10 -12.23
N SER A 7 -3.71 -26.28 -11.13
CA SER A 7 -4.94 -27.07 -11.06
C SER A 7 -6.13 -26.13 -11.23
N PHE A 8 -6.89 -26.26 -12.32
CA PHE A 8 -8.05 -25.41 -12.59
C PHE A 8 -9.31 -26.27 -12.55
N GLY A 9 -9.93 -26.36 -11.36
CA GLY A 9 -11.18 -27.07 -11.16
C GLY A 9 -12.35 -26.10 -11.11
N GLY A 10 -13.21 -26.12 -12.14
CA GLY A 10 -14.52 -25.50 -12.07
C GLY A 10 -15.54 -26.49 -11.53
N ALA A 11 -15.65 -26.63 -10.21
CA ALA A 11 -16.83 -27.08 -9.46
C ALA A 11 -16.43 -27.51 -8.05
N GLU A 12 -17.26 -27.17 -7.07
CA GLU A 12 -17.22 -27.64 -5.67
C GLU A 12 -17.39 -29.18 -5.51
N SER A 13 -17.26 -29.98 -6.59
CA SER A 13 -17.59 -31.41 -6.66
C SER A 13 -16.38 -32.35 -6.92
N GLY A 14 -15.14 -31.84 -6.88
CA GLY A 14 -13.94 -32.70 -6.86
C GLY A 14 -13.64 -33.51 -8.14
N THR A 15 -14.33 -33.24 -9.26
CA THR A 15 -14.06 -33.88 -10.55
C THR A 15 -13.23 -32.94 -11.44
N PRO A 16 -12.11 -33.39 -12.04
CA PRO A 16 -11.29 -32.55 -12.91
C PRO A 16 -12.04 -32.09 -14.17
N VAL A 17 -11.91 -30.80 -14.51
CA VAL A 17 -12.41 -30.26 -15.78
C VAL A 17 -11.33 -30.43 -16.83
N PRO A 18 -11.57 -31.13 -17.96
CA PRO A 18 -10.59 -31.22 -19.04
C PRO A 18 -10.22 -29.83 -19.57
N LEU A 19 -8.93 -29.55 -19.67
CA LEU A 19 -8.43 -28.28 -20.21
C LEU A 19 -7.97 -28.48 -21.66
N LEU A 20 -8.05 -27.42 -22.46
CA LEU A 20 -7.58 -27.39 -23.83
C LEU A 20 -6.62 -26.20 -23.98
N ASN A 21 -5.42 -26.45 -24.48
CA ASN A 21 -4.53 -25.40 -24.92
C ASN A 21 -5.08 -24.78 -26.21
N PRO A 22 -5.50 -23.50 -26.23
CA PRO A 22 -6.11 -22.90 -27.41
C PRO A 22 -5.10 -22.63 -28.54
N LEU A 23 -3.79 -22.63 -28.25
CA LEU A 23 -2.75 -22.37 -29.24
C LEU A 23 -2.30 -23.65 -29.95
N THR A 24 -2.26 -24.78 -29.25
CA THR A 24 -1.72 -26.06 -29.77
C THR A 24 -2.78 -27.14 -29.95
N GLY A 25 -3.98 -26.97 -29.36
CA GLY A 25 -5.03 -28.00 -29.33
C GLY A 25 -4.76 -29.16 -28.36
N GLN A 26 -3.67 -29.11 -27.58
CA GLN A 26 -3.32 -30.12 -26.59
C GLN A 26 -4.39 -30.19 -25.48
N LYS A 27 -4.89 -31.41 -25.20
CA LYS A 27 -5.89 -31.66 -24.16
C LYS A 27 -5.23 -32.16 -22.88
N TYR A 28 -5.62 -31.58 -21.74
CA TYR A 28 -5.23 -32.03 -20.39
C TYR A 28 -6.45 -32.64 -19.70
N THR A 29 -6.61 -33.96 -19.83
CA THR A 29 -7.79 -34.69 -19.38
C THR A 29 -7.94 -34.77 -17.86
N ASN A 30 -6.85 -34.59 -17.12
CA ASN A 30 -6.82 -34.56 -15.66
C ASN A 30 -7.00 -33.15 -15.08
N GLY A 31 -7.31 -32.14 -15.91
CA GLY A 31 -7.49 -30.76 -15.47
C GLY A 31 -6.24 -30.07 -14.94
N VAL A 32 -5.05 -30.63 -15.22
CA VAL A 32 -3.78 -30.13 -14.71
C VAL A 32 -2.85 -29.82 -15.88
N ILE A 33 -2.37 -28.58 -15.94
CA ILE A 33 -1.32 -28.19 -16.90
C ILE A 33 0.04 -28.48 -16.24
N PRO A 34 0.88 -29.35 -16.84
CA PRO A 34 2.22 -29.61 -16.31
C PRO A 34 3.06 -28.34 -16.27
N PHE A 35 3.78 -28.10 -15.17
CA PHE A 35 4.64 -26.92 -15.04
C PHE A 35 5.74 -26.83 -16.11
N ASN A 36 6.18 -27.98 -16.64
CA ASN A 36 7.18 -28.04 -17.72
C ASN A 36 6.58 -27.88 -19.13
N ASP A 37 5.26 -27.67 -19.26
CA ASP A 37 4.64 -27.45 -20.57
C ASP A 37 5.24 -26.21 -21.25
N PRO A 38 5.61 -26.30 -22.54
CA PRO A 38 6.23 -25.20 -23.27
C PRO A 38 5.30 -24.00 -23.48
N SER A 39 3.99 -24.20 -23.37
CA SER A 39 3.00 -23.12 -23.53
C SER A 39 2.82 -22.28 -22.26
N VAL A 40 3.37 -22.71 -21.13
CA VAL A 40 3.39 -21.90 -19.90
C VAL A 40 4.55 -20.91 -20.00
N SER A 41 4.23 -19.62 -19.97
CA SER A 41 5.23 -18.54 -20.08
C SER A 41 6.22 -18.52 -18.91
N SER A 42 7.41 -17.95 -19.13
CA SER A 42 8.40 -17.73 -18.06
C SER A 42 7.82 -16.89 -16.92
N PHE A 43 7.04 -15.87 -17.25
CA PHE A 43 6.29 -15.06 -16.29
C PHE A 43 5.38 -15.92 -15.41
N ALA A 44 4.51 -16.75 -16.02
CA ALA A 44 3.60 -17.62 -15.26
C ALA A 44 4.36 -18.62 -14.39
N LYS A 45 5.47 -19.18 -14.88
CA LYS A 45 6.36 -20.06 -14.10
C LYS A 45 6.95 -19.34 -12.89
N GLY A 46 7.41 -18.10 -13.06
CA GLY A 46 7.95 -17.26 -11.99
C GLY A 46 6.91 -16.96 -10.90
N VAL A 47 5.71 -16.56 -11.31
CA VAL A 47 4.60 -16.28 -10.38
C VAL A 47 4.19 -17.54 -9.62
N LEU A 48 3.94 -18.66 -10.31
CA LEU A 48 3.55 -19.93 -9.68
C LEU A 48 4.63 -20.47 -8.72
N ALA A 49 5.91 -20.32 -9.06
CA ALA A 49 7.02 -20.71 -8.17
C ALA A 49 7.11 -19.85 -6.89
N ALA A 50 6.75 -18.57 -7.02
CA ALA A 50 6.74 -17.61 -5.92
C ALA A 50 5.52 -17.75 -4.99
N LEU A 51 4.47 -18.47 -5.40
CA LEU A 51 3.33 -18.73 -4.52
C LEU A 51 3.73 -19.62 -3.32
N PRO A 52 3.13 -19.39 -2.14
CA PRO A 52 3.31 -20.24 -0.98
C PRO A 52 2.89 -21.69 -1.25
N ALA A 53 3.53 -22.62 -0.56
CA ALA A 53 3.04 -23.99 -0.53
C ALA A 53 1.69 -24.05 0.23
N PRO A 54 0.79 -24.96 -0.15
CA PRO A 54 -0.41 -25.24 0.62
C PRO A 54 -0.11 -25.51 2.10
N ASN A 55 -0.91 -24.96 3.00
CA ASN A 55 -0.80 -25.16 4.45
C ASN A 55 -2.13 -25.56 5.13
N VAL A 56 -3.23 -25.65 4.36
CA VAL A 56 -4.52 -26.14 4.83
C VAL A 56 -4.79 -27.51 4.20
N PRO A 57 -5.13 -28.55 4.99
CA PRO A 57 -5.54 -29.84 4.45
C PRO A 57 -6.82 -29.73 3.61
N GLY A 58 -6.87 -30.42 2.46
CA GLY A 58 -8.06 -30.41 1.61
C GLY A 58 -7.82 -31.07 0.25
N SER A 59 -8.89 -31.14 -0.54
CA SER A 59 -8.82 -31.55 -1.95
C SER A 59 -7.94 -30.57 -2.75
N PRO A 60 -7.23 -31.01 -3.81
CA PRO A 60 -6.47 -30.13 -4.71
C PRO A 60 -7.33 -29.08 -5.44
N PHE A 61 -8.66 -29.18 -5.33
CA PHE A 61 -9.64 -28.25 -5.90
C PHE A 61 -10.36 -27.40 -4.83
N ALA A 62 -9.87 -27.41 -3.58
CA ALA A 62 -10.38 -26.59 -2.49
C ALA A 62 -9.35 -25.53 -2.06
N ASN A 63 -9.77 -24.56 -1.25
CA ASN A 63 -8.87 -23.60 -0.61
C ASN A 63 -7.82 -24.35 0.21
N ASN A 64 -6.55 -24.18 -0.17
CA ASN A 64 -5.44 -24.97 0.34
C ASN A 64 -4.38 -24.12 1.05
N TYR A 65 -4.62 -22.81 1.17
CA TYR A 65 -3.75 -21.85 1.82
C TYR A 65 -4.53 -20.89 2.71
N ALA A 66 -4.06 -20.68 3.93
CA ALA A 66 -4.58 -19.69 4.86
C ALA A 66 -3.42 -18.91 5.51
N SER A 67 -3.59 -17.60 5.65
CA SER A 67 -2.59 -16.71 6.23
C SER A 67 -3.27 -15.49 6.81
N LEU A 68 -2.93 -15.17 8.07
CA LEU A 68 -3.47 -14.04 8.83
C LEU A 68 -2.29 -13.25 9.43
N PRO A 69 -1.51 -12.53 8.61
CA PRO A 69 -0.50 -11.64 9.14
C PRO A 69 -1.18 -10.51 9.93
N SER A 70 -0.56 -10.10 11.04
CA SER A 70 -1.06 -8.99 11.84
C SER A 70 -0.74 -7.65 11.21
N ASP A 71 -1.74 -6.78 11.14
CA ASP A 71 -1.53 -5.37 10.86
C ASP A 71 -1.05 -4.65 12.12
N THR A 72 -0.12 -3.70 11.96
CA THR A 72 0.39 -2.88 13.07
C THR A 72 0.19 -1.40 12.77
N ILE A 73 -0.22 -0.66 13.80
CA ILE A 73 -0.35 0.79 13.76
C ILE A 73 0.43 1.38 14.93
N ASN A 74 1.39 2.25 14.62
CA ASN A 74 2.08 3.10 15.59
C ASN A 74 1.68 4.54 15.29
N ASP A 75 1.15 5.23 16.28
CA ASP A 75 0.62 6.59 16.14
C ASP A 75 1.17 7.47 17.27
N ASP A 76 2.18 8.27 16.94
CA ASP A 76 2.87 9.17 17.85
C ASP A 76 2.40 10.60 17.57
N LYS A 77 1.91 11.29 18.61
CA LYS A 77 1.40 12.66 18.49
C LYS A 77 1.81 13.52 19.66
N GLY A 78 1.98 14.81 19.39
CA GLY A 78 2.30 15.78 20.42
C GLY A 78 1.91 17.19 20.00
N ASP A 79 1.51 17.99 20.98
CA ASP A 79 1.21 19.39 20.79
C ASP A 79 1.66 20.21 22.00
N ILE A 80 2.06 21.44 21.73
CA ILE A 80 2.33 22.44 22.76
C ILE A 80 1.79 23.78 22.29
N ARG A 81 1.23 24.53 23.23
CA ARG A 81 0.73 25.88 23.00
C ARG A 81 1.19 26.77 24.14
N VAL A 82 1.60 27.97 23.77
CA VAL A 82 1.93 29.04 24.71
C VAL A 82 1.09 30.25 24.33
N ASP A 83 0.39 30.80 25.31
CA ASP A 83 -0.40 32.02 25.21
C ASP A 83 0.22 33.06 26.14
N GLN A 84 0.35 34.30 25.67
CA GLN A 84 0.94 35.39 26.43
C GLN A 84 0.15 36.68 26.27
N THR A 85 -0.16 37.32 27.41
CA THR A 85 -0.65 38.69 27.46
C THR A 85 0.53 39.61 27.75
N PHE A 86 0.92 40.42 26.76
CA PHE A 86 2.04 41.37 26.92
C PHE A 86 1.60 42.68 27.56
N SER A 87 0.35 43.08 27.35
CA SER A 87 -0.28 44.25 27.97
C SER A 87 -1.80 44.13 27.88
N GLN A 88 -2.54 45.12 28.39
CA GLN A 88 -3.99 45.23 28.18
C GLN A 88 -4.38 45.39 26.69
N HIS A 89 -3.43 45.74 25.83
CA HIS A 89 -3.65 46.00 24.41
C HIS A 89 -3.10 44.88 23.51
N THR A 90 -2.28 43.96 24.03
CA THR A 90 -1.57 42.98 23.18
C THR A 90 -1.60 41.58 23.78
N THR A 91 -2.13 40.65 23.01
CA THR A 91 -2.08 39.20 23.31
C THR A 91 -1.52 38.45 22.11
N ALA A 92 -0.72 37.43 22.34
CA ALA A 92 -0.26 36.54 21.28
C ALA A 92 -0.28 35.08 21.73
N PHE A 93 -0.23 34.20 20.74
CA PHE A 93 -0.05 32.77 20.96
C PHE A 93 0.90 32.17 19.93
N VAL A 94 1.51 31.06 20.31
CA VAL A 94 2.19 30.14 19.40
C VAL A 94 1.80 28.71 19.74
N ARG A 95 1.61 27.89 18.71
CA ARG A 95 1.31 26.47 18.79
C ARG A 95 2.25 25.70 17.88
N TYR A 96 2.80 24.63 18.40
CA TYR A 96 3.46 23.59 17.63
C TYR A 96 2.67 22.29 17.80
N SER A 97 2.43 21.56 16.70
CA SER A 97 1.81 20.25 16.73
C SER A 97 2.47 19.34 15.73
N GLN A 98 2.61 18.07 16.10
CA GLN A 98 3.18 17.02 15.27
C GLN A 98 2.39 15.73 15.42
N HIS A 99 2.31 14.98 14.33
CA HIS A 99 1.77 13.64 14.26
C HIS A 99 2.67 12.78 13.36
N GLN A 100 2.99 11.57 13.80
CA GLN A 100 3.72 10.58 13.05
C GLN A 100 3.01 9.23 13.16
N GLY A 101 2.43 8.78 12.05
CA GLY A 101 1.77 7.50 11.92
C GLY A 101 2.60 6.53 11.07
N LYS A 102 2.71 5.28 11.51
CA LYS A 102 3.25 4.16 10.73
C LYS A 102 2.28 3.01 10.76
N ILE A 103 1.80 2.62 9.59
CA ILE A 103 0.92 1.46 9.39
C ILE A 103 1.68 0.43 8.58
N VAL A 104 1.70 -0.81 9.04
CA VAL A 104 2.19 -1.94 8.27
C VAL A 104 1.04 -2.92 8.10
N SER A 105 0.59 -3.08 6.87
CA SER A 105 -0.37 -4.10 6.45
C SER A 105 0.35 -5.08 5.54
N PRO A 106 0.75 -6.26 6.04
CA PRO A 106 1.37 -7.29 5.20
C PRO A 106 0.34 -7.92 4.24
N PRO A 107 0.77 -8.54 3.14
CA PRO A 107 -0.12 -9.31 2.27
C PRO A 107 -0.43 -10.69 2.86
N ASN A 108 -1.64 -11.19 2.63
CA ASN A 108 -2.00 -12.58 2.99
C ASN A 108 -1.10 -13.60 2.26
N ILE A 109 -0.75 -13.32 1.00
CA ILE A 109 0.23 -14.08 0.22
C ILE A 109 1.60 -13.42 0.39
N GLN A 110 2.45 -14.09 1.16
CA GLN A 110 3.78 -13.62 1.51
C GLN A 110 4.77 -13.78 0.34
N GLY A 111 5.81 -12.96 0.35
CA GLY A 111 6.87 -13.03 -0.67
C GLY A 111 6.54 -12.28 -1.96
N PRO A 112 7.30 -12.52 -3.04
CA PRO A 112 7.28 -11.69 -4.25
C PRO A 112 5.96 -11.77 -5.02
N ALA A 113 5.20 -12.86 -4.86
CA ALA A 113 3.89 -13.02 -5.47
C ALA A 113 2.87 -12.03 -4.89
N GLY A 114 3.01 -11.59 -3.63
CA GLY A 114 2.17 -10.57 -3.00
C GLY A 114 0.68 -10.91 -2.93
N GLY A 115 -0.11 -10.01 -2.33
CA GLY A 115 -1.53 -10.24 -2.01
C GLY A 115 -2.37 -8.97 -2.03
N ASN A 116 -2.07 -8.04 -2.94
CA ASN A 116 -2.75 -6.75 -3.10
C ASN A 116 -2.87 -5.92 -1.80
N SER A 117 -1.86 -5.99 -0.93
CA SER A 117 -1.90 -5.32 0.36
C SER A 117 -1.53 -3.84 0.29
N ASN A 118 -1.99 -3.09 1.30
CA ASN A 118 -1.67 -1.69 1.51
C ASN A 118 -0.14 -1.50 1.73
N GLY A 119 0.57 -2.51 2.25
CA GLY A 119 2.01 -2.42 2.44
C GLY A 119 2.38 -1.53 3.63
N THR A 120 3.39 -0.68 3.49
CA THR A 120 3.81 0.23 4.58
C THR A 120 3.36 1.65 4.27
N VAL A 121 2.57 2.24 5.17
CA VAL A 121 2.16 3.64 5.12
C VAL A 121 2.95 4.40 6.18
N ASN A 122 3.57 5.52 5.79
CA ASN A 122 4.17 6.46 6.72
C ASN A 122 3.47 7.81 6.54
N ILE A 123 3.08 8.43 7.64
CA ILE A 123 2.39 9.71 7.68
C ILE A 123 3.14 10.58 8.67
N PHE A 124 3.56 11.76 8.24
CA PHE A 124 4.13 12.77 9.09
C PHE A 124 3.40 14.09 8.85
N ASN A 125 2.92 14.73 9.91
CA ASN A 125 2.33 16.06 9.86
C ASN A 125 3.00 16.91 10.92
N GLN A 126 3.37 18.14 10.56
CA GLN A 126 3.94 19.12 11.45
C GLN A 126 3.30 20.46 11.16
N GLN A 127 2.86 21.16 12.20
CA GLN A 127 2.30 22.50 12.07
C GLN A 127 2.89 23.42 13.13
N ILE A 128 3.34 24.59 12.69
CA ILE A 128 3.56 25.74 13.55
C ILE A 128 2.52 26.81 13.21
N ALA A 129 1.83 27.32 14.21
CA ALA A 129 0.83 28.36 14.06
C ALA A 129 1.02 29.41 15.13
N GLY A 130 0.82 30.67 14.79
CA GLY A 130 0.88 31.77 15.73
C GLY A 130 -0.06 32.89 15.34
N GLY A 131 -0.35 33.74 16.31
CA GLY A 131 -1.15 34.93 16.05
C GLY A 131 -0.98 35.97 17.13
N VAL A 132 -1.30 37.21 16.76
CA VAL A 132 -1.28 38.38 17.63
C VAL A 132 -2.57 39.17 17.44
N THR A 133 -3.11 39.62 18.57
CA THR A 133 -4.19 40.60 18.61
C THR A 133 -3.65 41.85 19.29
N HIS A 134 -3.78 43.00 18.62
CA HIS A 134 -3.34 44.29 19.12
C HIS A 134 -4.44 45.34 19.02
N ILE A 135 -4.72 46.03 20.12
CA ILE A 135 -5.67 47.13 20.20
C ILE A 135 -4.86 48.44 20.12
N PHE A 136 -5.05 49.22 19.06
CA PHE A 136 -4.39 50.52 18.92
C PHE A 136 -5.12 51.61 19.69
N ASN A 137 -6.46 51.59 19.64
CA ASN A 137 -7.36 52.51 20.33
C ASN A 137 -8.76 51.86 20.45
N GLN A 138 -9.75 52.58 20.99
CA GLN A 138 -11.12 52.06 21.20
C GLN A 138 -11.84 51.62 19.90
N ASN A 139 -11.36 52.05 18.74
CA ASN A 139 -11.97 51.87 17.44
C ASN A 139 -11.00 51.26 16.42
N SER A 140 -9.89 50.64 16.86
CA SER A 140 -8.89 50.08 15.94
C SER A 140 -8.19 48.87 16.55
N ILE A 141 -8.38 47.71 15.93
CA ILE A 141 -7.84 46.40 16.34
C ILE A 141 -7.21 45.70 15.14
N LEU A 142 -6.02 45.13 15.33
CA LEU A 142 -5.38 44.19 14.41
C LEU A 142 -5.48 42.77 14.99
N ASP A 143 -5.94 41.82 14.17
CA ASP A 143 -5.80 40.38 14.40
C ASP A 143 -5.01 39.80 13.22
N ALA A 144 -3.79 39.33 13.48
CA ALA A 144 -2.94 38.69 12.50
C ALA A 144 -2.60 37.27 12.93
N ARG A 145 -2.72 36.30 12.01
CA ARG A 145 -2.42 34.89 12.23
C ARG A 145 -1.68 34.31 11.04
N PHE A 146 -0.82 33.36 11.34
CA PHE A 146 -0.11 32.60 10.35
C PHE A 146 0.05 31.16 10.80
N ALA A 147 -0.12 30.22 9.88
CA ALA A 147 0.23 28.84 10.09
C ALA A 147 1.03 28.30 8.91
N PHE A 148 2.05 27.50 9.23
CA PHE A 148 2.79 26.69 8.28
C PHE A 148 2.55 25.22 8.63
N THR A 149 2.16 24.43 7.63
CA THR A 149 1.98 22.99 7.77
C THR A 149 2.86 22.27 6.75
N ARG A 150 3.63 21.30 7.24
CA ARG A 150 4.36 20.31 6.46
C ARG A 150 3.67 18.98 6.63
N THR A 151 3.39 18.31 5.52
CA THR A 151 2.97 16.91 5.52
C THR A 151 3.95 16.13 4.69
N ASP A 152 4.44 15.01 5.20
CA ASP A 152 5.15 14.00 4.43
C ASP A 152 4.39 12.67 4.58
N GLY A 153 3.57 12.36 3.59
CA GLY A 153 2.79 11.14 3.54
C GLY A 153 3.30 10.24 2.43
N GLY A 154 3.39 8.94 2.68
CA GLY A 154 3.81 8.02 1.64
C GLY A 154 3.42 6.59 1.94
N LYS A 155 3.42 5.81 0.87
CA LYS A 155 3.06 4.41 0.88
C LYS A 155 4.01 3.63 -0.01
N SER A 156 4.54 2.55 0.52
CA SER A 156 5.46 1.67 -0.20
C SER A 156 4.92 0.24 -0.26
N PRO A 157 5.16 -0.48 -1.38
CA PRO A 157 4.75 -1.86 -1.49
C PRO A 157 5.48 -2.71 -0.46
N TYR A 158 4.76 -3.68 0.12
CA TYR A 158 5.40 -4.70 0.95
C TYR A 158 6.38 -5.50 0.08
N GLY A 159 7.62 -5.68 0.56
CA GLY A 159 8.63 -6.41 -0.20
C GLY A 159 9.14 -5.68 -1.44
N ALA A 160 9.23 -4.34 -1.44
CA ALA A 160 9.77 -3.54 -2.55
C ALA A 160 11.16 -4.02 -3.06
N ASN A 161 11.95 -4.65 -2.20
CA ASN A 161 13.29 -5.18 -2.53
C ASN A 161 13.28 -6.66 -2.94
N LEU A 162 12.11 -7.27 -3.14
CA LEU A 162 11.99 -8.66 -3.54
C LEU A 162 12.23 -8.83 -5.06
N PRO A 163 12.60 -10.05 -5.52
CA PRO A 163 12.81 -10.32 -6.93
C PRO A 163 11.64 -9.90 -7.81
N ASN A 164 11.94 -9.30 -8.97
CA ASN A 164 10.96 -8.99 -9.99
C ASN A 164 10.49 -10.29 -10.68
N LEU A 165 9.20 -10.59 -10.59
CA LEU A 165 8.57 -11.74 -11.24
C LEU A 165 8.10 -11.43 -12.67
N MET A 166 8.15 -10.16 -13.07
CA MET A 166 7.75 -9.69 -14.40
C MET A 166 8.90 -9.78 -15.43
N ASP A 167 9.87 -10.67 -15.19
CA ASP A 167 11.01 -10.87 -16.08
C ASP A 167 10.57 -11.33 -17.48
N GLY A 168 11.24 -10.82 -18.51
CA GLY A 168 10.88 -11.01 -19.92
C GLY A 168 9.74 -10.13 -20.45
N ILE A 169 9.16 -9.23 -19.64
CA ILE A 169 8.19 -8.24 -20.11
C ILE A 169 8.91 -6.91 -20.39
N PRO A 170 8.97 -6.44 -21.65
CA PRO A 170 9.64 -5.18 -21.99
C PRO A 170 8.83 -3.95 -21.55
N GLY A 171 9.51 -2.82 -21.37
CA GLY A 171 8.87 -1.54 -21.08
C GLY A 171 8.47 -1.31 -19.62
N LEU A 172 8.94 -2.17 -18.71
CA LEU A 172 8.71 -1.98 -17.27
C LEU A 172 9.59 -0.86 -16.71
N PRO A 173 9.09 -0.11 -15.71
CA PRO A 173 9.92 0.82 -14.95
C PRO A 173 11.12 0.11 -14.33
N THR A 174 12.30 0.74 -14.38
CA THR A 174 13.55 0.23 -13.79
C THR A 174 13.98 0.99 -12.54
N ASP A 175 13.33 2.13 -12.26
CA ASP A 175 13.62 2.93 -11.07
C ASP A 175 13.21 2.16 -9.81
N PRO A 176 14.17 1.85 -8.91
CA PRO A 176 13.91 1.12 -7.67
C PRO A 176 12.81 1.72 -6.79
N GLN A 177 12.50 3.01 -6.93
CA GLN A 177 11.44 3.66 -6.17
C GLN A 177 10.03 3.21 -6.57
N VAL A 178 9.83 2.79 -7.83
CA VAL A 178 8.52 2.44 -8.41
C VAL A 178 8.44 1.00 -8.93
N VAL A 179 9.58 0.31 -8.99
CA VAL A 179 9.63 -1.12 -9.28
C VAL A 179 8.86 -1.90 -8.21
N ARG A 180 8.18 -2.94 -8.66
CA ARG A 180 7.38 -3.84 -7.83
C ARG A 180 7.68 -5.27 -8.26
N SER A 181 7.57 -6.22 -7.34
CA SER A 181 7.86 -7.63 -7.66
C SER A 181 6.85 -8.20 -8.65
N LEU A 182 5.58 -7.80 -8.52
CA LEU A 182 4.49 -8.19 -9.41
C LEU A 182 3.40 -7.12 -9.39
N ASN A 183 2.89 -6.71 -10.55
CA ASN A 183 1.70 -5.86 -10.61
C ASN A 183 0.45 -6.62 -10.14
N VAL A 184 -0.59 -5.91 -9.69
CA VAL A 184 -1.81 -6.57 -9.21
C VAL A 184 -2.38 -7.52 -10.26
N GLN A 185 -2.58 -8.78 -9.87
CA GLN A 185 -3.20 -9.82 -10.68
C GLN A 185 -4.54 -10.20 -10.07
N SER A 186 -5.59 -10.19 -10.88
CA SER A 186 -6.93 -10.60 -10.46
C SER A 186 -7.35 -11.83 -11.24
N VAL A 187 -7.51 -12.94 -10.53
CA VAL A 187 -8.02 -14.20 -11.08
C VAL A 187 -9.38 -14.45 -10.43
N ASN A 188 -10.40 -14.73 -11.25
CA ASN A 188 -11.76 -14.98 -10.76
C ASN A 188 -11.75 -16.09 -9.70
N THR A 189 -12.48 -15.91 -8.59
CA THR A 189 -12.58 -16.82 -7.44
C THR A 189 -11.31 -17.01 -6.59
N PHE A 190 -10.18 -16.40 -6.96
CA PHE A 190 -8.95 -16.44 -6.16
C PHE A 190 -8.67 -15.11 -5.46
N SER A 191 -7.89 -15.16 -4.39
CA SER A 191 -7.29 -13.95 -3.82
C SER A 191 -6.42 -13.27 -4.88
N GLN A 192 -6.42 -11.94 -4.88
CA GLN A 192 -5.55 -11.18 -5.77
C GLN A 192 -4.08 -11.37 -5.40
N PHE A 193 -3.21 -11.32 -6.41
CA PHE A 193 -1.76 -11.36 -6.24
C PHE A 193 -1.16 -9.99 -6.55
N GLY A 194 0.11 -9.84 -6.24
CA GLY A 194 0.95 -8.70 -6.58
C GLY A 194 0.87 -7.57 -5.57
N ASN A 195 1.55 -6.48 -5.89
CA ASN A 195 1.51 -5.24 -5.13
C ASN A 195 0.35 -4.37 -5.61
N GLN A 196 -0.32 -3.71 -4.67
CA GLN A 196 -1.44 -2.83 -4.95
C GLN A 196 -1.09 -1.73 -5.96
N GLY A 197 -2.03 -1.42 -6.85
CA GLY A 197 -1.80 -0.45 -7.93
C GLY A 197 -1.40 0.95 -7.45
N SER A 198 -1.92 1.37 -6.29
CA SER A 198 -1.59 2.65 -5.65
C SER A 198 -0.23 2.67 -4.96
N ASN A 199 0.53 1.56 -4.97
CA ASN A 199 1.90 1.52 -4.47
C ASN A 199 2.93 1.68 -5.59
N PRO A 200 3.97 2.50 -5.40
CA PRO A 200 4.13 3.48 -4.30
C PRO A 200 3.26 4.74 -4.50
N GLN A 201 2.98 5.47 -3.41
CA GLN A 201 2.33 6.79 -3.43
C GLN A 201 3.07 7.75 -2.50
N PHE A 202 3.12 9.03 -2.86
CA PHE A 202 3.74 10.09 -2.04
C PHE A 202 2.87 11.36 -2.05
N GLN A 203 2.77 12.05 -0.92
CA GLN A 203 2.06 13.31 -0.76
C GLN A 203 2.81 14.19 0.24
N ASN A 204 3.59 15.14 -0.30
CA ASN A 204 4.50 15.97 0.50
C ASN A 204 4.23 17.48 0.37
N PRO A 205 3.02 18.00 0.68
CA PRO A 205 2.70 19.41 0.49
C PRO A 205 3.25 20.30 1.62
N TYR A 206 3.55 21.54 1.24
CA TYR A 206 3.73 22.66 2.16
C TYR A 206 2.53 23.59 2.05
N ILE A 207 1.88 23.89 3.19
CA ILE A 207 0.71 24.77 3.24
C ILE A 207 1.03 25.99 4.09
N TYR A 208 0.78 27.17 3.53
CA TYR A 208 0.88 28.46 4.19
C TYR A 208 -0.51 29.05 4.34
N ASN A 209 -0.88 29.45 5.56
CA ASN A 209 -2.23 29.94 5.88
C ASN A 209 -2.14 31.28 6.64
N PRO A 210 -2.00 32.41 5.92
CA PRO A 210 -2.05 33.75 6.51
C PRO A 210 -3.49 34.23 6.67
N LYS A 211 -3.76 34.96 7.75
CA LYS A 211 -5.01 35.71 7.97
C LYS A 211 -4.68 37.03 8.65
N VAL A 212 -5.22 38.13 8.12
CA VAL A 212 -5.08 39.45 8.71
C VAL A 212 -6.43 40.16 8.66
N ASN A 213 -6.87 40.68 9.79
CA ASN A 213 -8.04 41.53 9.91
C ASN A 213 -7.64 42.83 10.62
N TYR A 214 -8.17 43.95 10.13
CA TYR A 214 -8.04 45.26 10.75
C TYR A 214 -9.41 45.94 10.73
N THR A 215 -9.88 46.39 11.89
CA THR A 215 -11.20 47.03 12.07
C THR A 215 -11.11 48.17 13.06
#